data_AF-X1JAH7-F1
#
_entry.id   AF-X1JAH7-F1
#
_cell.length_a   1.000
_cell.length_b   1.000
_cell.length_c   1.000
_cell.angle_alpha   90.00
_cell.angle_beta   90.00
_cell.angle_gamma   90.00
#
_symmetry.space_group_name_H-M   'P 1'
#
loop_
_entity.id
_entity.type
_entity.pdbx_description
1 polymer ?
#
loop_
_entity_poly.entity_id
_entity_poly.type
_entity_poly.pdbx_seq_one_letter_code
_entity_poly.pdbx_strand_id
1 'polypeptide(L)' 'MVLGMKLEDVKGVGKKQEVLIEAGIDTVEKLANANVDDLTQLKGIGKATAEKFVSNAKVLLGDSNKATSDGSTVENDKI' A
#
# COMPACT_ATOMS: atom_id res chain seq x y z
N MET A 1 5.54 12.33 21.15
CA MET A 1 4.40 11.58 20.59
C MET A 1 4.62 11.54 19.09
N VAL A 2 4.98 10.38 18.53
CA VAL A 2 5.21 10.27 17.08
C VAL A 2 3.83 10.25 16.42
N LEU A 3 3.50 11.24 15.60
CA LEU A 3 2.39 11.13 14.65
C LEU A 3 2.82 10.16 13.54
N GLY A 4 2.94 8.89 13.91
CA GLY A 4 3.32 7.82 13.00
C GLY A 4 2.04 7.29 12.37
N MET A 5 1.85 7.53 11.08
CA MET A 5 0.80 6.88 10.31
C MET A 5 0.95 5.37 10.51
N LYS A 6 -0.07 4.74 11.07
CA LYS A 6 0.00 3.33 11.38
C LYS A 6 -0.62 2.51 10.27
N LEU A 7 -0.17 1.27 10.14
CA LEU A 7 -0.80 0.29 9.24
C LEU A 7 -2.30 0.09 9.54
N GLU A 8 -2.69 0.22 10.79
CA GLU A 8 -4.08 0.14 11.26
C GLU A 8 -4.99 1.22 10.66
N ASP A 9 -4.45 2.37 10.25
CA ASP A 9 -5.20 3.43 9.55
C ASP A 9 -5.54 3.05 8.10
N VAL A 10 -4.79 2.10 7.51
CA VAL A 10 -5.04 1.62 6.15
C VAL A 10 -6.27 0.73 6.15
N LYS A 11 -7.31 1.16 5.42
CA LYS A 11 -8.58 0.45 5.36
C LYS A 11 -8.39 -1.00 4.89
N GLY A 12 -8.74 -1.93 5.77
CA GLY A 12 -8.67 -3.38 5.56
C GLY A 12 -7.41 -4.05 6.12
N VAL A 13 -6.37 -3.28 6.49
CA VAL A 13 -5.12 -3.81 7.05
C VAL A 13 -5.27 -4.24 8.50
N GLY A 14 -6.16 -3.64 9.30
CA GLY A 14 -6.21 -3.94 10.76
C GLY A 14 -6.28 -5.43 11.14
N LYS A 15 -6.95 -6.30 10.36
CA LYS A 15 -6.98 -7.76 10.62
C LYS A 15 -5.77 -8.53 10.07
N LYS A 16 -4.94 -7.88 9.25
CA LYS A 16 -3.80 -8.45 8.52
C LYS A 16 -2.48 -7.81 8.94
N GLN A 17 -2.53 -6.75 9.75
CA GLN A 17 -1.38 -5.96 10.21
C GLN A 17 -0.29 -6.82 10.82
N GLU A 18 -0.66 -7.79 11.64
CA GLU A 18 0.30 -8.71 12.25
C GLU A 18 1.08 -9.50 11.19
N VAL A 19 0.39 -10.01 10.16
CA VAL A 19 1.01 -10.73 9.04
C VAL A 19 1.92 -9.83 8.21
N LEU A 20 1.55 -8.55 8.03
CA LEU A 20 2.38 -7.56 7.35
C LEU A 20 3.64 -7.26 8.18
N ILE A 21 3.51 -7.09 9.49
CA ILE A 21 4.64 -6.85 10.40
C ILE A 21 5.58 -8.06 10.42
N GLU A 22 5.04 -9.29 10.44
CA GLU A 22 5.84 -10.52 10.30
C GLU A 22 6.59 -10.58 8.96
N ALA A 23 6.02 -10.02 7.89
CA ALA A 23 6.68 -9.86 6.60
C ALA A 23 7.69 -8.69 6.55
N GLY A 24 7.87 -7.95 7.66
CA GLY A 24 8.77 -6.79 7.74
C GLY A 24 8.15 -5.47 7.25
N ILE A 25 6.85 -5.46 6.99
CA ILE A 25 6.04 -4.30 6.62
C ILE A 25 5.38 -3.76 7.87
N ASP A 26 6.07 -2.85 8.57
CA ASP A 26 5.59 -2.20 9.80
C ASP A 26 5.09 -0.75 9.59
N THR A 27 5.24 -0.20 8.38
CA THR A 27 4.81 1.16 8.03
C THR A 27 3.95 1.23 6.77
N VAL A 28 3.16 2.31 6.67
CA VAL A 28 2.35 2.62 5.48
C VAL A 28 3.24 2.81 4.24
N GLU A 29 4.43 3.39 4.39
CA GLU A 29 5.42 3.56 3.32
C GLU A 29 5.86 2.23 2.73
N LYS A 30 6.21 1.27 3.60
CA LYS A 30 6.61 -0.07 3.18
C LYS A 30 5.45 -0.79 2.50
N LEU A 31 4.24 -0.63 3.00
CA LEU A 31 3.05 -1.23 2.38
C LEU A 31 2.73 -0.62 1.01
N ALA A 32 2.88 0.69 0.85
CA ALA A 32 2.66 1.37 -0.42
C ALA A 32 3.71 1.00 -1.49
N ASN A 33 4.91 0.58 -1.07
CA ASN A 33 5.97 0.08 -1.93
C ASN A 33 5.98 -1.45 -2.08
N ALA A 34 5.17 -2.17 -1.30
CA ALA A 34 5.10 -3.63 -1.36
C ALA A 34 4.41 -4.09 -2.65
N ASN A 35 4.87 -5.21 -3.19
CA ASN A 35 4.24 -5.83 -4.34
C ASN A 35 2.98 -6.59 -3.96
N VAL A 36 1.99 -6.54 -4.86
CA VAL A 36 0.75 -7.30 -4.71
C VAL A 36 1.03 -8.80 -4.63
N ASP A 37 2.00 -9.30 -5.40
CA ASP A 37 2.36 -10.72 -5.42
C ASP A 37 2.88 -11.19 -4.05
N ASP A 38 3.88 -10.51 -3.48
CA ASP A 38 4.38 -10.75 -2.11
C ASP A 38 3.25 -10.70 -1.07
N LEU A 39 2.38 -9.70 -1.17
CA LEU A 39 1.23 -9.57 -0.28
C LEU A 39 0.25 -10.74 -0.46
N THR A 40 0.06 -11.28 -1.66
CA THR A 40 -0.81 -12.46 -1.88
C THR A 40 -0.21 -13.77 -1.41
N GLN A 41 1.11 -13.85 -1.25
CA GLN A 41 1.75 -14.99 -0.60
C GLN A 41 1.48 -15.03 0.91
N LEU A 42 1.09 -13.89 1.50
CA LEU A 42 0.73 -13.79 2.90
C LEU A 42 -0.63 -14.44 3.20
N LYS A 43 -0.68 -15.17 4.31
CA LYS A 43 -1.85 -15.97 4.69
C LYS A 43 -3.09 -15.09 4.90
N GLY A 44 -4.08 -15.30 4.05
CA GLY A 44 -5.38 -14.63 4.13
C GLY A 44 -5.42 -13.23 3.51
N ILE A 45 -4.43 -12.87 2.68
CA ILE A 45 -4.50 -11.71 1.79
C ILE A 45 -4.70 -12.23 0.38
N GLY A 46 -5.85 -11.91 -0.22
CA GLY A 46 -6.11 -12.21 -1.63
C GLY A 46 -5.64 -11.08 -2.53
N LYS A 47 -5.55 -11.32 -3.85
CA LYS A 47 -5.13 -10.33 -4.85
C LYS A 47 -5.88 -9.01 -4.72
N ALA A 48 -7.21 -9.08 -4.66
CA ALA A 48 -8.06 -7.90 -4.49
C ALA A 48 -7.83 -7.16 -3.15
N THR A 49 -7.40 -7.86 -2.10
CA THR A 49 -7.07 -7.26 -0.80
C THR A 49 -5.71 -6.58 -0.86
N ALA A 50 -4.71 -7.24 -1.44
CA ALA A 50 -3.37 -6.71 -1.64
C ALA A 50 -3.38 -5.43 -2.48
N GLU A 51 -4.10 -5.43 -3.61
CA GLU A 51 -4.27 -4.22 -4.45
C GLU A 51 -4.89 -3.06 -3.67
N LYS A 52 -5.92 -3.34 -2.86
CA LYS A 52 -6.56 -2.34 -1.99
C LYS A 52 -5.60 -1.81 -0.93
N PHE A 53 -4.76 -2.66 -0.35
CA PHE A 53 -3.81 -2.27 0.69
C PHE A 53 -2.76 -1.30 0.13
N VAL A 54 -2.12 -1.67 -0.99
CA VAL A 54 -1.12 -0.82 -1.66
C VAL A 54 -1.76 0.49 -2.10
N SER A 55 -2.95 0.44 -2.71
CA SER A 55 -3.67 1.64 -3.15
C SER A 55 -4.01 2.57 -1.98
N ASN A 56 -4.65 2.05 -0.92
CA ASN A 56 -5.02 2.85 0.25
C ASN A 56 -3.77 3.39 0.98
N ALA A 57 -2.71 2.61 1.07
CA ALA A 57 -1.44 3.05 1.66
C ALA A 57 -0.81 4.17 0.84
N LYS A 58 -0.80 4.06 -0.49
CA LYS A 58 -0.28 5.09 -1.40
C LYS A 58 -1.11 6.37 -1.37
N VAL A 59 -2.43 6.25 -1.22
CA VAL A 59 -3.34 7.39 -1.00
C VAL A 59 -3.00 8.07 0.33
N LEU A 60 -2.97 7.33 1.44
CA LEU A 60 -2.57 7.87 2.75
C LEU A 60 -1.19 8.54 2.74
N LEU A 61 -0.22 7.97 2.02
CA LEU A 61 1.13 8.52 1.88
C LEU A 61 1.16 9.76 0.97
N GLY A 62 0.39 9.74 -0.10
CA GLY A 62 0.32 10.81 -1.11
C GLY A 62 -0.54 12.00 -0.70
N ASP A 63 -1.59 11.79 0.10
CA ASP A 63 -2.46 12.84 0.63
C ASP A 63 -1.70 13.81 1.55
N SER A 64 -0.56 13.41 2.12
CA SER A 64 0.31 14.30 2.87
C SER A 64 1.15 15.25 2.00
N ASN A 65 1.23 15.04 0.68
CA ASN A 65 1.99 15.90 -0.25
C ASN A 65 1.52 15.82 -1.71
N LYS A 66 0.22 15.94 -2.03
CA LYS A 66 -0.18 16.24 -3.42
C LYS A 66 -1.64 16.65 -3.58
N ALA A 67 -1.87 17.96 -3.74
CA ALA A 67 -2.78 18.38 -4.78
C ALA A 67 -2.18 17.94 -6.13
N THR A 68 -2.90 17.09 -6.87
CA THR A 68 -2.83 16.86 -8.33
C THR A 68 -1.46 16.59 -8.98
N SER A 69 -1.23 15.36 -9.44
CA SER A 69 -0.80 14.98 -10.82
C SER A 69 -0.84 13.45 -10.82
N ASP A 70 -1.80 12.79 -11.46
CA ASP A 70 -1.81 12.51 -12.90
C ASP A 70 -0.40 12.28 -13.46
N GLY A 71 -0.15 11.05 -13.93
CA GLY A 71 1.14 10.63 -14.46
C GLY A 71 1.46 9.17 -14.18
N SER A 72 0.74 8.25 -14.81
CA SER A 72 1.31 7.49 -15.93
C SER A 72 0.38 6.35 -16.36
N THR A 73 -0.43 6.59 -17.39
CA THR A 73 -0.57 5.60 -18.47
C THR A 73 -0.80 6.36 -19.77
N VAL A 74 0.27 6.61 -20.52
CA VAL A 74 0.31 6.42 -21.98
C VAL A 74 1.76 6.19 -22.37
N GLU A 75 2.13 4.91 -22.43
CA GLU A 75 3.27 4.46 -23.21
C GLU A 75 2.91 4.68 -24.70
N ASN A 76 3.52 5.67 -25.34
CA ASN A 76 3.45 5.80 -26.80
C ASN A 76 4.82 6.20 -27.33
N ASP A 77 5.68 5.21 -27.57
CA ASP A 77 6.75 5.32 -28.55
C ASP A 77 6.89 3.99 -29.30
N LYS A 78 6.14 3.87 -30.41
CA LYS A 78 6.58 3.08 -31.56
C LYS A 78 5.80 3.46 -32.83
N ILE A 79 6.59 3.69 -33.87
CA ILE A 79 6.31 3.76 -35.33
C ILE A 79 6.25 5.18 -35.88
#